data_AF-A0A062UWM1-F1
#
_entry.id   AF-A0A062UWM1-F1
#
_cell.length_a   1.000
_cell.length_b   1.000
_cell.length_c   1.000
_cell.angle_alpha   90.00
_cell.angle_beta   90.00
_cell.angle_gamma   90.00
#
_symmetry.space_group_name_H-M   'P 1'
#
loop_
_entity.id
_entity.type
_entity.pdbx_description
1 polymer ?
#
loop_
_entity_poly.entity_id
_entity_poly.type
_entity_poly.pdbx_seq_one_letter_code
_entity_poly.pdbx_strand_id
1 'polypeptide(L)'
;MSDNNLQQQPPKPDPALKRLDRLVGTWSIKGRTLDSKVDNVSARTTFEWLPGGFFLKQSFEADFMGMKIQSLELIGYDPSSDTFPSLVYSNLVGVPIPYRYDVRGKDVTITTDLAEVVPEARLEKGACAGVKRLAG
;
A
#
# COMPACT_ATOMS: atom_id res chain seq x y z
N MET A 1 -35.04 -35.86 -15.89
CA MET A 1 -34.67 -34.47 -15.57
C MET A 1 -33.42 -34.58 -14.74
N SER A 2 -32.28 -34.19 -15.29
CA SER A 2 -30.97 -34.40 -14.63
C SER A 2 -30.54 -33.09 -13.99
N ASP A 3 -30.46 -33.11 -12.66
CA ASP A 3 -30.03 -32.00 -11.83
C ASP A 3 -28.54 -31.74 -12.03
N ASN A 4 -28.21 -30.64 -12.70
CA ASN A 4 -26.84 -30.20 -12.88
C ASN A 4 -26.43 -29.35 -11.66
N ASN A 5 -26.04 -30.04 -10.59
CA ASN A 5 -25.52 -29.44 -9.36
C ASN A 5 -24.07 -28.95 -9.61
N LEU A 6 -23.93 -27.78 -10.23
CA LEU A 6 -22.68 -27.03 -10.22
C LEU A 6 -22.46 -26.51 -8.80
N GLN A 7 -21.81 -27.31 -7.96
CA GLN A 7 -21.24 -26.85 -6.70
C GLN A 7 -20.22 -25.74 -7.02
N GLN A 8 -20.66 -24.49 -7.02
CA GLN A 8 -19.79 -23.34 -7.11
C GLN A 8 -18.90 -23.36 -5.87
N GLN A 9 -17.64 -23.76 -6.03
CA GLN A 9 -16.66 -23.60 -4.96
C GLN A 9 -16.63 -22.12 -4.56
N PRO A 10 -16.59 -21.80 -3.25
CA PRO A 10 -16.42 -20.42 -2.82
C PRO A 10 -15.19 -19.84 -3.51
N PRO A 11 -15.23 -18.55 -3.91
CA PRO A 11 -14.10 -17.91 -4.55
C PRO A 11 -12.86 -18.08 -3.66
N LYS A 12 -11.70 -18.25 -4.29
CA LYS A 12 -10.40 -18.33 -3.61
C LYS A 12 -9.56 -17.13 -4.03
N PRO A 13 -8.76 -16.54 -3.12
CA PRO A 13 -7.85 -15.46 -3.48
C PRO A 13 -6.82 -15.94 -4.50
N ASP A 14 -6.44 -15.06 -5.41
CA ASP A 14 -5.42 -15.36 -6.41
C ASP A 14 -4.05 -15.58 -5.73
N PRO A 15 -3.28 -16.63 -6.09
CA PRO A 15 -1.95 -16.87 -5.51
C PRO A 15 -0.99 -15.68 -5.62
N ALA A 16 -1.15 -14.81 -6.62
CA ALA A 16 -0.32 -13.64 -6.84
C ALA A 16 -0.39 -12.61 -5.71
N LEU A 17 -1.48 -12.62 -4.92
CA LEU A 17 -1.67 -11.78 -3.73
C LEU A 17 -0.60 -12.03 -2.66
N LYS A 18 0.03 -13.22 -2.64
CA LYS A 18 1.15 -13.54 -1.74
C LYS A 18 2.35 -12.60 -1.89
N ARG A 19 2.50 -11.93 -3.04
CA ARG A 19 3.54 -10.91 -3.23
C ARG A 19 3.40 -9.74 -2.24
N LEU A 20 2.18 -9.49 -1.76
CA LEU A 20 1.87 -8.44 -0.79
C LEU A 20 2.13 -8.85 0.67
N ASP A 21 2.33 -10.14 0.98
CA ASP A 21 2.52 -10.62 2.37
C ASP A 21 3.66 -9.92 3.10
N ARG A 22 4.68 -9.48 2.36
CA ARG A 22 5.82 -8.72 2.90
C ARG A 22 5.41 -7.39 3.53
N LEU A 23 4.31 -6.79 3.07
CA LEU A 23 3.84 -5.48 3.48
C LEU A 23 3.08 -5.56 4.80
N VAL A 24 2.53 -6.73 5.12
CA VAL A 24 1.75 -6.96 6.34
C VAL A 24 2.56 -6.56 7.57
N GLY A 25 1.91 -5.80 8.46
CA GLY A 25 2.49 -5.27 9.68
C GLY A 25 2.39 -3.74 9.76
N THR A 26 2.91 -3.20 10.86
CA THR A 26 2.95 -1.76 11.13
C THR A 26 4.32 -1.20 10.85
N TRP A 27 4.35 -0.10 10.11
CA TRP A 27 5.53 0.61 9.67
C TRP A 27 5.52 2.01 10.26
N SER A 28 6.66 2.44 10.78
CA SER A 28 6.90 3.85 11.11
C SER A 28 7.78 4.45 10.04
N ILE A 29 7.30 5.53 9.44
CA ILE A 29 7.96 6.26 8.38
C ILE A 29 8.43 7.57 8.99
N LYS A 30 9.71 7.86 8.83
CA LYS A 30 10.25 9.20 9.00
C LYS A 30 10.70 9.69 7.63
N GLY A 31 10.65 10.98 7.40
CA GLY A 31 11.03 11.58 6.13
C GLY A 31 11.42 13.03 6.32
N ARG A 32 12.07 13.57 5.29
CA ARG A 32 12.31 15.00 5.13
C ARG A 32 11.73 15.45 3.81
N THR A 33 11.08 16.61 3.78
CA THR A 33 10.77 17.31 2.52
C THR A 33 12.06 17.70 1.82
N LEU A 34 12.01 17.87 0.49
CA LEU A 34 13.18 18.19 -0.35
C LEU A 34 13.96 19.43 0.17
N ASP A 35 13.25 20.40 0.75
CA ASP A 35 13.83 21.65 1.24
C ASP A 35 14.27 21.60 2.71
N SER A 36 14.07 20.47 3.41
CA SER A 36 14.36 20.36 4.83
C SER A 36 15.64 19.57 5.11
N LYS A 37 16.51 20.14 5.95
CA LYS A 37 17.69 19.45 6.51
C LYS A 37 17.34 18.56 7.71
N VAL A 38 16.12 18.66 8.23
CA VAL A 38 15.61 17.90 9.38
C VAL A 38 14.43 17.04 8.96
N ASP A 39 14.30 15.87 9.60
CA ASP A 39 13.14 15.02 9.39
C ASP A 39 11.90 15.75 9.93
N ASN A 40 11.00 16.13 9.02
CA ASN A 40 9.78 16.90 9.31
C ASN A 40 8.50 16.16 8.92
N VAL A 41 8.62 14.91 8.47
CA VAL A 41 7.51 14.02 8.17
C VAL A 41 7.56 12.83 9.11
N SER A 42 6.49 12.59 9.85
CA SER A 42 6.28 11.38 10.63
C SER A 42 4.99 10.74 10.18
N ALA A 43 5.06 9.48 9.76
CA ALA A 43 3.89 8.71 9.40
C ALA A 43 3.93 7.31 9.99
N ARG A 44 2.75 6.71 10.10
CA ARG A 44 2.54 5.32 10.47
C ARG A 44 1.62 4.71 9.43
N THR A 45 1.98 3.53 8.94
CA THR A 45 1.10 2.75 8.07
C THR A 45 0.99 1.33 8.59
N THR A 46 -0.20 0.77 8.57
CA THR A 46 -0.46 -0.63 8.95
C THR A 46 -1.12 -1.33 7.79
N PHE A 47 -0.56 -2.47 7.39
CA PHE A 47 -1.17 -3.36 6.41
C PHE A 47 -1.70 -4.61 7.09
N GLU A 48 -2.94 -4.96 6.80
CA GLU A 48 -3.60 -6.16 7.33
C GLU A 48 -4.53 -6.76 6.28
N TRP A 49 -4.55 -8.10 6.21
CA TRP A 49 -5.48 -8.80 5.32
C TRP A 49 -6.90 -8.68 5.84
N LEU A 50 -7.86 -8.35 4.96
CA LEU A 50 -9.27 -8.54 5.28
C LEU A 50 -9.59 -10.05 5.35
N PRO A 51 -10.63 -10.45 6.12
CA PRO A 51 -11.12 -11.82 6.11
C PRO A 51 -11.34 -12.32 4.68
N GLY A 52 -10.85 -13.54 4.38
CA GLY A 52 -10.91 -14.13 3.05
C GLY A 52 -9.67 -13.88 2.18
N GLY A 53 -8.80 -12.93 2.53
CA GLY A 53 -7.49 -12.75 1.87
C GLY A 53 -7.56 -12.19 0.44
N PHE A 54 -8.69 -11.61 0.03
CA PHE A 54 -8.86 -11.02 -1.31
C PHE A 54 -8.30 -9.60 -1.41
N PHE A 55 -8.29 -8.87 -0.30
CA PHE A 55 -7.86 -7.49 -0.23
C PHE A 55 -6.94 -7.26 0.95
N LEU A 56 -5.83 -6.58 0.69
CA LEU A 56 -4.98 -6.04 1.73
C LEU A 56 -5.47 -4.63 2.07
N LYS A 57 -5.77 -4.39 3.34
CA LYS A 57 -6.14 -3.07 3.84
C LYS A 57 -4.90 -2.36 4.33
N GLN A 58 -4.73 -1.11 3.96
CA GLN A 58 -3.76 -0.20 4.55
C GLN A 58 -4.50 0.88 5.35
N SER A 59 -4.05 1.11 6.58
CA SER A 59 -4.43 2.29 7.37
C SER A 59 -3.20 3.19 7.50
N PHE A 60 -3.31 4.44 7.07
CA PHE A 60 -2.20 5.41 7.06
C PHE A 60 -2.54 6.63 7.90
N GLU A 61 -1.57 7.10 8.66
CA GLU A 61 -1.64 8.34 9.43
C GLU A 61 -0.32 9.09 9.32
N ALA A 62 -0.36 10.39 9.08
CA ALA A 62 0.83 11.24 9.08
C ALA A 62 0.57 12.57 9.77
N ASP A 63 1.63 13.12 10.35
CA ASP A 63 1.74 14.54 10.68
C ASP A 63 2.73 15.16 9.70
N PHE A 64 2.19 16.04 8.85
CA PHE A 64 2.96 16.81 7.89
C PHE A 64 2.88 18.29 8.26
N MET A 65 3.91 18.79 8.95
CA MET A 65 3.98 20.20 9.37
C MET A 65 2.73 20.67 10.16
N GLY A 66 2.17 19.82 11.02
CA GLY A 66 0.96 20.11 11.80
C GLY A 66 -0.35 19.77 11.07
N MET A 67 -0.30 19.38 9.79
CA MET A 67 -1.44 18.84 9.06
C MET A 67 -1.55 17.34 9.33
N LYS A 68 -2.66 16.93 9.94
CA LYS A 68 -2.98 15.51 10.15
C LYS A 68 -3.59 14.91 8.89
N ILE A 69 -2.88 13.95 8.31
CA ILE A 69 -3.34 13.17 7.17
C ILE A 69 -3.76 11.79 7.70
N GLN A 70 -4.95 11.35 7.34
CA GLN A 70 -5.42 10.00 7.59
C GLN A 70 -6.01 9.43 6.30
N SER A 71 -5.70 8.18 6.01
CA SER A 71 -6.31 7.48 4.89
C SER A 71 -6.49 5.99 5.13
N LEU A 72 -7.45 5.44 4.41
CA LEU A 72 -7.72 4.02 4.26
C LEU A 72 -7.49 3.64 2.81
N GLU A 73 -6.80 2.55 2.55
CA GLU A 73 -6.62 2.01 1.21
C GLU A 73 -6.99 0.52 1.17
N LEU A 74 -7.64 0.11 0.10
CA LEU A 74 -7.88 -1.30 -0.21
C LEU A 74 -7.11 -1.68 -1.48
N ILE A 75 -6.29 -2.71 -1.37
CA ILE A 75 -5.39 -3.20 -2.42
C ILE A 75 -5.87 -4.59 -2.84
N GLY A 76 -6.18 -4.75 -4.13
CA GLY A 76 -6.55 -6.03 -4.74
C GLY A 76 -5.51 -6.53 -5.73
N TYR A 77 -5.85 -7.55 -6.51
CA TYR A 77 -5.02 -8.03 -7.62
C TYR A 77 -5.83 -8.02 -8.91
N ASP A 78 -5.21 -7.52 -9.98
CA ASP A 78 -5.75 -7.56 -11.33
C ASP A 78 -4.90 -8.50 -12.20
N PRO A 79 -5.44 -9.67 -12.60
CA PRO A 79 -4.70 -10.63 -13.41
C PRO A 79 -4.47 -10.16 -14.85
N SER A 80 -5.24 -9.18 -15.35
CA SER A 80 -5.09 -8.69 -16.72
C SER A 80 -3.84 -7.81 -16.90
N SER A 81 -3.50 -7.04 -15.86
CA SER A 81 -2.30 -6.20 -15.83
C SER A 81 -1.15 -6.80 -15.02
N ASP A 82 -1.38 -7.90 -14.29
CA ASP A 82 -0.44 -8.46 -13.31
C ASP A 82 0.07 -7.39 -12.32
N THR A 83 -0.85 -6.55 -11.85
CA THR A 83 -0.59 -5.48 -10.87
C THR A 83 -1.61 -5.50 -9.74
N PHE A 84 -1.40 -4.62 -8.75
CA PHE A 84 -2.30 -4.50 -7.61
C PHE A 84 -2.96 -3.12 -7.62
N PRO A 85 -4.15 -3.00 -8.22
CA PRO A 85 -4.91 -1.76 -8.16
C PRO A 85 -5.42 -1.52 -6.74
N SER A 86 -5.55 -0.24 -6.40
CA SER A 86 -6.06 0.17 -5.10
C SER A 86 -6.82 1.49 -5.17
N LEU A 87 -7.63 1.73 -4.13
CA LEU A 87 -8.36 2.98 -3.93
C LEU A 87 -8.07 3.53 -2.54
N VAL A 88 -7.59 4.77 -2.49
CA VAL A 88 -7.29 5.50 -1.25
C VAL A 88 -8.44 6.45 -0.92
N TYR A 89 -8.89 6.41 0.33
CA TYR A 89 -9.88 7.30 0.91
C TYR A 89 -9.18 8.16 1.95
N SER A 90 -9.09 9.48 1.73
CA SER A 90 -8.37 10.42 2.59
C SER A 90 -9.31 11.39 3.29
N ASN A 91 -8.91 11.89 4.46
CA ASN A 91 -9.57 13.01 5.13
C ASN A 91 -9.37 14.37 4.42
N LEU A 92 -8.51 14.45 3.40
CA LEU A 92 -8.20 15.71 2.70
C LEU A 92 -9.01 15.91 1.41
N VAL A 93 -9.51 14.83 0.81
CA VAL A 93 -10.16 14.86 -0.51
C VAL A 93 -11.43 14.01 -0.49
N GLY A 94 -12.55 14.59 -0.94
CA GLY A 94 -13.86 13.93 -0.96
C GLY A 94 -14.07 12.90 -2.09
N VAL A 95 -13.01 12.50 -2.78
CA VAL A 95 -13.06 11.49 -3.86
C VAL A 95 -11.99 10.41 -3.63
N PRO A 96 -12.30 9.13 -3.91
CA PRO A 96 -11.30 8.07 -3.85
C PRO A 96 -10.21 8.27 -4.90
N ILE A 97 -8.96 8.08 -4.50
CA ILE A 97 -7.79 8.28 -5.36
C ILE A 97 -7.30 6.90 -5.83
N PRO A 98 -7.27 6.62 -7.14
CA PRO A 98 -6.73 5.36 -7.66
C PRO A 98 -5.21 5.33 -7.54
N TYR A 99 -4.72 4.19 -7.08
CA TYR A 99 -3.32 3.84 -6.99
C TYR A 99 -3.09 2.48 -7.65
N ARG A 100 -1.85 2.22 -8.04
CA ARG A 100 -1.42 0.93 -8.58
C ARG A 100 -0.05 0.59 -8.02
N TYR A 101 0.05 -0.58 -7.42
CA TYR A 101 1.31 -1.16 -6.99
C TYR A 101 1.81 -2.13 -8.05
N ASP A 102 3.11 -2.02 -8.34
CA ASP A 102 3.87 -3.06 -9.03
C ASP A 102 4.90 -3.64 -8.04
N VAL A 103 4.72 -4.93 -7.70
CA VAL A 103 5.55 -5.63 -6.70
C VAL A 103 6.35 -6.72 -7.40
N ARG A 104 7.65 -6.46 -7.55
CA ARG A 104 8.60 -7.33 -8.26
C ARG A 104 9.77 -7.68 -7.36
N GLY A 105 9.95 -8.95 -7.02
CA GLY A 105 11.11 -9.36 -6.22
C GLY A 105 11.08 -8.71 -4.85
N LYS A 106 11.91 -7.70 -4.58
CA LYS A 106 11.91 -6.86 -3.36
C LYS A 106 11.41 -5.43 -3.60
N ASP A 107 11.24 -5.07 -4.86
CA ASP A 107 10.94 -3.73 -5.31
C ASP A 107 9.43 -3.53 -5.32
N VAL A 108 9.00 -2.37 -4.82
CA VAL A 108 7.61 -1.95 -4.76
C VAL A 108 7.55 -0.57 -5.40
N THR A 109 6.86 -0.48 -6.53
CA THR A 109 6.59 0.79 -7.20
C THR A 109 5.13 1.12 -7.00
N ILE A 110 4.83 2.34 -6.56
CA ILE A 110 3.47 2.80 -6.31
C ILE A 110 3.25 3.99 -7.24
N THR A 111 2.21 3.92 -8.07
CA THR A 111 1.89 4.96 -9.06
C THR A 111 0.46 5.44 -8.86
N THR A 112 0.25 6.75 -9.06
CA THR A 112 -1.05 7.38 -9.18
C THR A 112 -0.96 8.44 -10.26
N ASP A 113 -2.02 8.57 -11.05
CA ASP A 113 -2.08 9.58 -12.12
C ASP A 113 -2.55 10.96 -11.59
N LEU A 114 -2.87 11.04 -10.29
CA LEU A 114 -3.15 12.29 -9.58
C LEU A 114 -1.82 12.91 -9.09
N ALA A 115 -1.02 13.35 -10.06
CA ALA A 115 0.36 13.80 -9.87
C ALA A 115 0.54 15.14 -9.13
N GLU A 116 -0.53 15.81 -8.68
CA GLU A 116 -0.40 17.16 -8.07
C GLU A 116 -0.26 17.17 -6.53
N VAL A 117 -0.34 16.03 -5.82
CA VAL A 117 -0.46 16.08 -4.35
C VAL A 117 0.41 15.12 -3.53
N VAL A 118 1.12 14.14 -4.13
CA VAL A 118 1.87 13.17 -3.32
C VAL A 118 3.27 12.89 -3.91
N PRO A 119 4.37 13.22 -3.18
CA PRO A 119 5.70 12.83 -3.62
C PRO A 119 5.86 11.30 -3.57
N GLU A 120 6.58 10.74 -4.54
CA GLU A 120 6.87 9.31 -4.67
C GLU A 120 7.34 8.70 -3.34
N ALA A 121 6.57 7.75 -2.81
CA ALA A 121 6.92 7.04 -1.59
C ALA A 121 7.58 5.70 -1.92
N ARG A 122 8.88 5.58 -1.65
CA ARG A 122 9.58 4.29 -1.66
C ARG A 122 9.45 3.62 -0.29
N LEU A 123 8.74 2.49 -0.22
CA LEU A 123 8.60 1.70 1.00
C LEU A 123 9.79 0.75 1.16
N GLU A 124 10.77 1.10 2.00
CA GLU A 124 11.84 0.18 2.40
C GLU A 124 11.62 -0.39 3.81
N LYS A 125 11.95 -1.67 3.98
CA LYS A 125 11.97 -2.36 5.28
C LYS A 125 13.13 -1.82 6.13
N GLY A 126 12.85 -0.76 6.89
CA GLY A 126 13.78 -0.16 7.83
C GLY A 126 14.52 1.05 7.25
N ALA A 127 14.40 2.16 7.98
CA ALA A 127 15.14 3.42 7.85
C ALA A 127 14.70 4.37 6.72
N CYS A 128 14.10 5.49 7.14
CA CYS A 128 14.42 6.80 6.56
C CYS A 128 15.95 6.95 6.52
N ALA A 129 16.47 7.48 5.41
CA ALA A 129 17.89 7.71 5.13
C ALA A 129 18.74 8.07 6.36
N GLY A 130 19.38 7.05 6.91
CA GLY A 130 20.46 7.11 7.88
C GLY A 130 21.27 5.85 7.67
N VAL A 131 22.52 6.03 7.22
CA VAL A 131 23.50 5.00 6.86
C VAL A 131 23.28 3.66 7.57
N LYS A 132 23.03 2.58 6.81
CA LYS A 132 23.44 1.24 7.21
C LYS A 132 24.02 0.47 6.02
N ARG A 133 25.34 0.28 6.09
CA ARG A 133 26.03 -0.80 5.37
C ARG A 133 25.46 -2.13 5.82
N LEU A 134 25.30 -3.04 4.87
CA LEU A 134 25.23 -4.47 5.17
C LEU A 134 26.67 -4.97 5.19
N ALA A 135 27.13 -5.41 6.35
CA ALA A 135 28.30 -6.27 6.47
C ALA A 135 27.78 -7.69 6.76
N GLY A 136 28.29 -8.66 5.98
CA GLY A 136 28.34 -10.10 6.30
C GLY A 136 27.01 -10.81 6.39
#